data_AF-A0AAP1L6H9-F1
#
_entry.id   AF-A0AAP1L6H9-F1
#
_cell.length_a   1.000
_cell.length_b   1.000
_cell.length_c   1.000
_cell.angle_alpha   90.00
_cell.angle_beta   90.00
_cell.angle_gamma   90.00
#
_symmetry.space_group_name_H-M   'P 1'
#
loop_
_entity.id
_entity.type
_entity.pdbx_description
1 polymer ?
#
loop_
_entity_poly.entity_id
_entity_poly.type
_entity_poly.pdbx_seq_one_letter_code
_entity_poly.pdbx_strand_id
1 'polypeptide(L)'
;MRTNMVDYPNTFALKQGRGWREVEADYPDLFPNAAELEADYYACTGIYPMHGTIVLKDSVLAEHPWIAMSLYDAFAQAKKEWLERLDADPAQDATDKRYSELRKVVGHDPLPYGIRENIRTIEALEATTFKQGLTPRRLSIAEMFVDPDRS
;
A
#
# COMPACT_ATOMS: atom_id res chain seq x y z
N MET A 1 9.51 13.81 4.92
CA MET A 1 8.17 13.73 4.33
C MET A 1 7.62 12.37 4.73
N ARG A 2 6.73 12.32 5.72
CA ARG A 2 5.84 11.16 5.89
C ARG A 2 4.84 11.28 4.75
N THR A 3 4.78 10.28 3.89
CA THR A 3 3.81 10.20 2.78
C THR A 3 2.72 9.19 3.12
N ASN A 4 2.63 8.80 4.39
CA ASN A 4 1.97 7.60 4.82
C ASN A 4 0.84 7.94 5.77
N MET A 5 -0.34 7.60 5.32
CA MET A 5 -1.62 7.50 6.02
C MET A 5 -1.62 6.35 7.07
N VAL A 6 -0.43 6.02 7.59
CA VAL A 6 -0.08 4.79 8.30
C VAL A 6 0.82 5.12 9.48
N ASP A 7 0.20 5.24 10.66
CA ASP A 7 0.92 5.35 11.92
C ASP A 7 1.44 3.97 12.33
N TYR A 8 2.75 3.77 12.23
CA TYR A 8 3.45 2.60 12.77
C TYR A 8 4.00 2.94 14.16
N PRO A 9 4.13 1.95 15.07
CA PRO A 9 4.89 2.16 16.30
C PRO A 9 6.32 2.61 15.95
N ASN A 10 6.71 3.80 16.41
CA ASN A 10 8.00 4.43 16.10
C ASN A 10 9.12 3.91 17.01
N THR A 11 9.15 2.61 17.30
CA THR A 11 10.18 2.01 18.14
C THR A 11 11.26 1.37 17.29
N PHE A 12 12.51 1.79 17.48
CA PHE A 12 13.66 1.15 16.87
C PHE A 12 14.67 0.78 17.95
N ALA A 13 15.34 -0.35 17.77
CA ALA A 13 16.37 -0.80 18.68
C ALA A 13 17.68 -0.05 18.41
N LEU A 14 18.11 0.81 19.35
CA LEU A 14 19.42 1.44 19.32
C LEU A 14 20.40 0.65 20.18
N LYS A 15 21.58 0.36 19.61
CA LYS A 15 22.66 -0.30 20.35
C LYS A 15 23.33 0.71 21.27
N GLN A 16 23.22 0.50 22.58
CA GLN A 16 23.99 1.26 23.57
C GLN A 16 24.87 0.30 24.39
N GLY A 17 26.19 0.46 24.27
CA GLY A 17 27.15 -0.43 24.92
C GLY A 17 27.02 -1.88 24.46
N ARG A 18 26.80 -2.81 25.40
CA ARG A 18 26.64 -4.26 25.13
C ARG A 18 25.18 -4.70 24.92
N GLY A 19 24.20 -3.80 24.90
CA GLY A 19 22.78 -4.13 24.79
C GLY A 19 22.01 -3.30 23.75
N TRP A 20 20.79 -3.73 23.47
CA TRP A 20 19.81 -3.02 22.64
C TRP A 20 18.74 -2.41 23.54
N ARG A 21 18.37 -1.15 23.32
CA ARG A 21 17.19 -0.52 23.91
C ARG A 21 16.23 -0.13 22.80
N GLU A 22 14.95 -0.44 22.96
CA GLU A 22 13.90 0.21 22.20
C GLU A 22 13.84 1.69 22.59
N VAL A 23 13.91 2.55 21.59
CA VAL A 23 13.76 3.99 21.76
C VAL A 23 12.59 4.42 20.89
N GLU A 24 11.67 5.15 21.50
CA GLU A 24 10.50 5.72 20.83
C GLU A 24 10.95 6.99 20.09
N ALA A 25 10.81 6.98 18.77
CA ALA A 25 11.12 8.14 17.95
C ALA A 25 9.87 9.02 17.81
N ASP A 26 9.99 10.25 18.28
CA ASP A 26 8.99 11.28 18.04
C ASP A 26 9.28 11.94 16.69
N TYR A 27 8.54 11.52 15.65
CA TYR A 27 8.57 12.16 14.35
C TYR A 27 7.33 13.03 14.20
N PRO A 28 7.43 14.35 14.48
CA PRO A 28 6.32 15.24 14.24
C PRO A 28 6.03 15.33 12.74
N ASP A 29 4.76 15.53 12.41
CA ASP A 29 4.37 15.76 11.03
C ASP A 29 5.04 17.03 10.49
N LEU A 30 5.38 16.98 9.20
CA LEU A 30 6.04 18.11 8.54
C LEU A 30 5.09 19.32 8.42
N PHE A 31 3.80 19.06 8.32
CA PHE A 31 2.75 20.07 8.21
C PHE A 31 1.76 19.92 9.37
N PRO A 32 1.30 21.02 9.97
CA PRO A 32 0.35 20.99 11.08
C PRO A 32 -1.03 20.45 10.68
N ASN A 33 -1.37 20.48 9.39
CA ASN A 33 -2.62 19.98 8.83
C ASN A 33 -2.40 18.82 7.84
N ALA A 34 -1.44 17.92 8.15
CA ALA A 34 -1.05 16.82 7.27
C ALA A 34 -2.24 15.97 6.78
N ALA A 35 -3.19 15.62 7.64
CA ALA A 35 -4.35 14.80 7.28
C ALA A 35 -5.26 15.47 6.21
N GLU A 36 -5.48 16.78 6.32
CA GLU A 36 -6.25 17.54 5.33
C GLU A 36 -5.51 17.61 3.99
N LEU A 37 -4.19 17.90 4.03
CA LEU A 37 -3.36 17.96 2.84
C LEU A 37 -3.27 16.60 2.12
N GLU A 38 -3.23 15.50 2.86
CA GLU A 38 -3.23 14.15 2.31
C GLU A 38 -4.56 13.83 1.62
N ALA A 39 -5.69 14.17 2.25
CA ALA A 39 -7.02 14.00 1.67
C ALA A 39 -7.20 14.85 0.40
N ASP A 40 -6.78 16.11 0.44
CA ASP A 40 -6.82 17.01 -0.72
C ASP A 40 -5.92 16.52 -1.86
N TYR A 41 -4.73 16.02 -1.53
CA TYR A 41 -3.81 15.44 -2.51
C TYR A 41 -4.42 14.23 -3.20
N TYR A 42 -5.03 13.31 -2.42
CA TYR A 42 -5.73 12.16 -2.98
C TYR A 42 -6.92 12.60 -3.85
N ALA A 43 -7.74 13.55 -3.38
CA ALA A 43 -8.88 14.06 -4.13
C ALA A 43 -8.47 14.72 -5.47
N CYS A 44 -7.34 15.43 -5.50
CA CYS A 44 -6.85 16.10 -6.69
C CYS A 44 -6.14 15.17 -7.68
N THR A 45 -5.39 14.18 -7.19
CA THR A 45 -4.48 13.37 -8.03
C THR A 45 -4.97 11.94 -8.26
N GLY A 46 -5.80 11.42 -7.37
CA GLY A 46 -6.15 9.99 -7.30
C GLY A 46 -4.97 9.08 -6.95
N ILE A 47 -3.82 9.64 -6.52
CA ILE A 47 -2.63 8.87 -6.16
C ILE A 47 -2.79 8.38 -4.72
N TYR A 48 -2.96 7.08 -4.58
CA TYR A 48 -3.04 6.38 -3.31
C TYR A 48 -1.74 5.64 -3.00
N PRO A 49 -1.02 5.93 -1.91
CA PRO A 49 0.27 5.29 -1.62
C PRO A 49 0.17 3.75 -1.59
N MET A 50 0.91 3.07 -2.47
CA MET A 50 1.02 1.61 -2.47
C MET A 50 1.90 1.15 -1.30
N HIS A 51 1.35 0.34 -0.40
CA HIS A 51 2.07 -0.16 0.77
C HIS A 51 2.72 -1.53 0.58
N GLY A 52 2.26 -2.34 -0.37
CA GLY A 52 2.78 -3.68 -0.56
C GLY A 52 2.52 -4.21 -1.96
N THR A 53 3.47 -4.99 -2.47
CA THR A 53 3.36 -5.71 -3.74
C THR A 53 3.73 -7.16 -3.48
N ILE A 54 2.88 -8.09 -3.92
CA ILE A 54 3.18 -9.51 -3.91
C ILE A 54 4.03 -9.82 -5.14
N VAL A 55 5.16 -10.48 -4.94
CA VAL A 55 6.08 -10.85 -6.01
C VAL A 55 6.22 -12.37 -6.08
N LEU A 56 6.21 -12.88 -7.31
CA LEU A 56 6.43 -14.28 -7.62
C LEU A 56 7.71 -14.41 -8.45
N LYS A 57 8.44 -15.50 -8.26
CA LYS A 57 9.59 -15.81 -9.12
C LYS A 57 9.09 -16.30 -10.47
N ASP A 58 9.69 -15.80 -11.54
CA ASP A 58 9.36 -16.22 -12.92
C ASP A 58 9.46 -17.73 -13.12
N SER A 59 10.43 -18.40 -12.46
CA SER A 59 10.57 -19.86 -12.54
C SER A 59 9.35 -20.59 -11.98
N VAL A 60 8.79 -20.10 -10.87
CA VAL A 60 7.60 -20.69 -10.23
C VAL A 60 6.36 -20.43 -11.07
N LEU A 61 6.24 -19.22 -11.65
CA LEU A 61 5.14 -18.88 -12.54
C LEU A 61 5.19 -19.73 -13.82
N ALA A 62 6.38 -20.00 -14.37
CA ALA A 62 6.55 -20.84 -15.54
C ALA A 62 6.17 -22.31 -15.28
N GLU A 63 6.53 -22.84 -14.10
CA GLU A 63 6.19 -24.21 -13.70
C GLU A 63 4.71 -24.36 -13.30
N HIS A 64 4.13 -23.31 -12.72
CA HIS A 64 2.76 -23.31 -12.19
C HIS A 64 2.00 -22.02 -12.55
N PRO A 65 1.57 -21.84 -13.82
CA PRO A 65 0.95 -20.59 -14.29
C PRO A 65 -0.31 -20.17 -13.52
N TRP A 66 -1.03 -21.13 -12.94
CA TRP A 66 -2.26 -20.88 -12.17
C TRP A 66 -2.03 -20.23 -10.80
N ILE A 67 -0.79 -20.24 -10.27
CA ILE A 67 -0.50 -19.73 -8.92
C ILE A 67 -0.79 -18.23 -8.81
N ALA A 68 -0.48 -17.44 -9.84
CA ALA A 68 -0.73 -16.01 -9.80
C ALA A 68 -2.20 -15.69 -9.57
N MET A 69 -3.10 -16.33 -10.33
CA MET A 69 -4.54 -16.16 -10.17
C MET A 69 -5.03 -16.73 -8.83
N SER A 70 -4.57 -17.93 -8.45
CA SER A 70 -5.00 -18.56 -7.20
C SER A 70 -4.64 -17.72 -5.96
N LEU A 71 -3.46 -17.06 -5.97
CA LEU A 71 -3.07 -16.15 -4.91
C LEU A 71 -3.91 -14.88 -4.92
N TYR A 72 -4.12 -14.28 -6.10
CA TYR A 72 -4.96 -13.09 -6.24
C TYR A 72 -6.37 -13.34 -5.68
N ASP A 73 -7.00 -14.45 -6.07
CA ASP A 73 -8.33 -14.85 -5.62
C ASP A 73 -8.38 -15.07 -4.10
N ALA A 74 -7.38 -15.76 -3.54
CA ALA A 74 -7.32 -16.02 -2.11
C ALA A 74 -7.23 -14.72 -1.29
N PHE A 75 -6.39 -13.77 -1.71
CA PHE A 75 -6.29 -12.47 -1.03
C PHE A 75 -7.52 -11.60 -1.27
N ALA A 76 -8.10 -11.62 -2.48
CA ALA A 76 -9.33 -10.89 -2.78
C ALA A 76 -10.50 -11.40 -1.92
N GLN A 77 -10.62 -12.71 -1.73
CA GLN A 77 -11.62 -13.31 -0.85
C GLN A 77 -11.40 -12.92 0.61
N ALA A 78 -10.16 -13.00 1.11
CA ALA A 78 -9.84 -12.58 2.48
C ALA A 78 -10.14 -11.08 2.71
N LYS A 79 -9.83 -10.22 1.73
CA LYS A 79 -10.18 -8.79 1.79
C LYS A 79 -11.69 -8.60 1.85
N LYS A 80 -12.44 -9.32 1.02
CA LYS A 80 -13.90 -9.23 0.98
C LYS A 80 -14.52 -9.57 2.34
N GLU A 81 -14.10 -10.68 2.94
CA GLU A 81 -14.58 -11.08 4.28
C GLU A 81 -14.23 -10.04 5.35
N TRP A 82 -13.03 -9.46 5.27
CA TRP A 82 -12.63 -8.38 6.16
C TRP A 82 -13.49 -7.11 5.98
N LEU A 83 -13.79 -6.71 4.75
CA LEU A 83 -14.67 -5.57 4.46
C LEU A 83 -16.10 -5.80 4.95
N GLU A 84 -16.65 -6.99 4.76
CA GLU A 84 -17.98 -7.37 5.27
C GLU A 84 -18.02 -7.32 6.80
N ARG A 85 -16.96 -7.79 7.47
CA ARG A 85 -16.82 -7.67 8.92
C ARG A 85 -16.73 -6.21 9.36
N LEU A 86 -15.95 -5.39 8.64
CA LEU A 86 -15.79 -3.97 8.94
C LEU A 86 -17.11 -3.21 8.76
N ASP A 87 -17.94 -3.58 7.77
CA ASP A 87 -19.27 -3.02 7.56
C ASP A 87 -20.25 -3.41 8.68
N ALA A 88 -20.13 -4.62 9.22
CA ALA A 88 -20.98 -5.10 10.30
C ALA A 88 -20.62 -4.53 11.67
N ASP A 89 -19.32 -4.38 11.97
CA ASP A 89 -18.84 -3.85 13.26
C ASP A 89 -17.51 -3.06 13.12
N PRO A 90 -17.60 -1.75 12.82
CA PRO A 90 -16.43 -0.92 12.55
C PRO A 90 -15.79 -0.41 13.84
N ALA A 91 -15.08 -1.24 14.62
CA ALA A 91 -14.09 -0.78 15.64
C ALA A 91 -13.49 -1.90 16.52
N GLN A 92 -13.21 -3.09 15.98
CA GLN A 92 -12.69 -4.20 16.81
C GLN A 92 -11.25 -3.97 17.30
N ASP A 93 -10.41 -3.30 16.50
CA ASP A 93 -9.04 -2.97 16.87
C ASP A 93 -8.57 -1.61 16.29
N ALA A 94 -7.32 -1.23 16.55
CA ALA A 94 -6.73 0.02 16.06
C ALA A 94 -6.63 0.06 14.52
N THR A 95 -6.46 -1.10 13.88
CA THR A 95 -6.36 -1.24 12.42
C THR A 95 -7.71 -1.00 11.77
N ASP A 96 -8.77 -1.64 12.29
CA ASP A 96 -10.14 -1.50 11.78
C ASP A 96 -10.65 -0.06 11.95
N LYS A 97 -10.36 0.59 13.08
CA LYS A 97 -10.68 2.03 13.28
C LYS A 97 -9.99 2.91 12.23
N ARG A 98 -8.71 2.66 11.99
CA ARG A 98 -7.92 3.44 11.04
C ARG A 98 -8.43 3.28 9.61
N TYR A 99 -8.73 2.06 9.18
CA TYR A 99 -9.31 1.84 7.85
C TYR A 99 -10.73 2.39 7.74
N SER A 100 -11.51 2.43 8.82
CA SER A 100 -12.84 3.07 8.84
C SER A 100 -12.76 4.59 8.62
N GLU A 101 -11.81 5.27 9.26
CA GLU A 101 -11.58 6.70 9.01
C GLU A 101 -11.12 6.96 7.58
N LEU A 102 -10.24 6.11 7.08
CA LEU A 102 -9.74 6.20 5.72
C LEU A 102 -10.83 6.08 4.66
N ARG A 103 -11.82 5.20 4.87
CA ARG A 103 -12.97 5.04 3.95
C ARG A 103 -13.74 6.34 3.72
N LYS A 104 -13.67 7.29 4.65
CA LYS A 104 -14.29 8.62 4.49
C LYS A 104 -13.58 9.47 3.42
N VAL A 105 -12.31 9.17 3.12
CA VAL A 105 -11.48 9.87 2.13
C VAL A 105 -11.47 9.12 0.81
N VAL A 106 -11.21 7.81 0.83
CA VAL A 106 -10.95 7.02 -0.39
C VAL A 106 -12.15 6.21 -0.89
N GLY A 107 -13.25 6.19 -0.12
CA GLY A 107 -14.46 5.44 -0.45
C GLY A 107 -14.54 4.07 0.23
N HIS A 108 -15.48 3.23 -0.22
CA HIS A 108 -15.85 1.97 0.47
C HIS A 108 -14.72 0.94 0.49
N ASP A 109 -13.84 0.89 -0.52
CA ASP A 109 -12.68 0.01 -0.53
C ASP A 109 -11.39 0.79 -0.23
N PRO A 110 -10.88 0.74 1.01
CA PRO A 110 -9.65 1.44 1.38
C PRO A 110 -8.37 0.68 0.98
N LEU A 111 -8.51 -0.53 0.42
CA LEU A 111 -7.40 -1.39 0.03
C LEU A 111 -7.64 -1.93 -1.41
N PRO A 112 -7.61 -1.05 -2.42
CA PRO A 112 -7.87 -1.45 -3.80
C PRO A 112 -6.83 -2.47 -4.28
N TYR A 113 -7.32 -3.60 -4.80
CA TYR A 113 -6.49 -4.63 -5.45
C TYR A 113 -6.67 -4.52 -6.96
N GLY A 114 -5.62 -4.86 -7.70
CA GLY A 114 -5.62 -4.82 -9.16
C GLY A 114 -4.79 -3.67 -9.73
N ILE A 115 -4.41 -3.83 -11.00
CA ILE A 115 -3.57 -2.87 -11.73
C ILE A 115 -4.37 -1.61 -12.04
N ARG A 116 -5.62 -1.77 -12.48
CA ARG A 116 -6.47 -0.67 -12.94
C ARG A 116 -6.80 0.30 -11.81
N GLU A 117 -7.08 -0.22 -10.64
CA GLU A 117 -7.44 0.51 -9.44
C GLU A 117 -6.24 1.30 -8.90
N ASN A 118 -5.02 0.80 -9.13
CA ASN A 118 -3.76 1.40 -8.68
C ASN A 118 -2.98 2.12 -9.80
N ILE A 119 -3.57 2.28 -10.98
CA ILE A 119 -2.88 2.75 -12.19
C ILE A 119 -2.20 4.10 -11.99
N ARG A 120 -2.91 5.05 -11.34
CA ARG A 120 -2.41 6.40 -11.07
C ARG A 120 -1.16 6.38 -10.20
N THR A 121 -1.14 5.52 -9.18
CA THR A 121 0.02 5.37 -8.30
C THR A 121 1.16 4.68 -9.00
N ILE A 122 0.90 3.64 -9.79
CA ILE A 122 1.94 2.93 -10.57
C ILE A 122 2.60 3.89 -11.56
N GLU A 123 1.82 4.66 -12.31
CA GLU A 123 2.33 5.66 -13.26
C GLU A 123 3.13 6.77 -12.55
N ALA A 124 2.65 7.27 -11.41
CA ALA A 124 3.34 8.28 -10.64
C ALA A 124 4.69 7.77 -10.08
N LEU A 125 4.71 6.53 -9.58
CA LEU A 125 5.92 5.89 -9.07
C LEU A 125 6.93 5.68 -10.19
N GLU A 126 6.49 5.12 -11.32
CA GLU A 126 7.33 4.89 -12.50
C GLU A 126 7.95 6.20 -13.02
N ALA A 127 7.13 7.24 -13.19
CA ALA A 127 7.59 8.54 -13.68
C ALA A 127 8.58 9.19 -12.70
N THR A 128 8.31 9.11 -11.40
CA THR A 128 9.18 9.68 -10.35
C THR A 128 10.52 8.94 -10.29
N THR A 129 10.48 7.61 -10.32
CA THR A 129 11.65 6.74 -10.28
C THR A 129 12.57 7.00 -11.47
N PHE A 130 12.00 7.13 -12.68
CA PHE A 130 12.77 7.47 -13.88
C PHE A 130 13.35 8.89 -13.80
N LYS A 131 12.54 9.88 -13.38
CA LYS A 131 12.98 11.27 -13.23
C LYS A 131 14.12 11.44 -12.23
N GLN A 132 14.15 10.61 -11.18
CA GLN A 132 15.21 10.60 -10.17
C GLN A 132 16.43 9.76 -10.59
N GLY A 133 16.41 9.12 -11.77
CA GLY A 133 17.50 8.30 -12.27
C GLY A 133 17.67 6.97 -11.54
N LEU A 134 16.66 6.51 -10.82
CA LEU A 134 16.67 5.22 -10.10
C LEU A 134 16.50 4.03 -11.06
N THR A 135 15.91 4.26 -12.24
CA THR A 135 15.80 3.27 -13.31
C THR A 135 16.47 3.78 -14.59
N PRO A 136 17.13 2.89 -15.37
CA PRO A 136 17.82 3.28 -16.60
C PRO A 136 16.85 3.62 -17.75
N ARG A 137 15.60 3.18 -17.65
CA ARG A 137 14.53 3.42 -18.62
C ARG A 137 13.15 3.37 -17.94
N ARG A 138 12.14 3.84 -18.66
CA ARG A 138 10.73 3.64 -18.29
C ARG A 138 10.32 2.18 -18.49
N LEU A 139 9.73 1.57 -17.47
CA LEU A 139 9.19 0.21 -17.52
C LEU A 139 7.70 0.29 -17.82
N SER A 140 7.22 -0.53 -18.75
CA SER A 140 5.78 -0.65 -18.99
C SER A 140 5.12 -1.51 -17.91
N ILE A 141 3.83 -1.32 -17.71
CA ILE A 141 3.06 -2.05 -16.69
C ILE A 141 3.06 -3.56 -16.97
N ALA A 142 2.95 -3.95 -18.25
CA ALA A 142 3.00 -5.35 -18.65
C ALA A 142 4.38 -6.00 -18.42
N GLU A 143 5.46 -5.21 -18.34
CA GLU A 143 6.78 -5.71 -17.95
C GLU A 143 6.91 -5.85 -16.42
N MET A 144 6.13 -5.10 -15.65
CA MET A 144 6.22 -5.06 -14.18
C MET A 144 5.25 -6.02 -13.50
N PHE A 145 4.07 -6.23 -14.08
CA PHE A 145 2.97 -6.97 -13.45
C PHE A 145 2.31 -7.94 -14.42
N VAL A 146 1.94 -9.10 -13.89
CA VAL A 146 1.00 -10.02 -14.55
C VAL A 146 -0.41 -9.45 -14.34
N ASP A 147 -1.20 -9.35 -15.42
CA ASP A 147 -2.57 -8.83 -15.36
C ASP A 147 -3.55 -9.99 -15.10
N PRO A 148 -4.12 -10.10 -13.88
CA PRO A 148 -5.05 -11.18 -13.57
C PRO A 148 -6.36 -11.04 -14.38
N ASP A 149 -6.76 -9.83 -14.78
CA ASP A 149 -8.01 -9.64 -15.54
C ASP A 149 -7.92 -10.08 -17.02
N ARG A 150 -6.72 -10.44 -17.48
CA ARG A 150 -6.43 -10.85 -18.88
C ARG A 150 -5.95 -12.29 -19.03
N SER A 151 -6.03 -13.10 -17.96
CA SER A 151 -5.51 -14.48 -17.94
C SER A 151 -6.54 -15.52 -18.37
#